data_AF-A0A1M5L0T3-F1
#
_entry.id   AF-A0A1M5L0T3-F1
#
_cell.length_a   1.000
_cell.length_b   1.000
_cell.length_c   1.000
_cell.angle_alpha   90.00
_cell.angle_beta   90.00
_cell.angle_gamma   90.00
#
_symmetry.space_group_name_H-M   'P 1'
#
loop_
_entity.id
_entity.type
_entity.pdbx_description
1 polymer ?
#
loop_
_entity_poly.entity_id
_entity_poly.type
_entity_poly.pdbx_seq_one_letter_code
_entity_poly.pdbx_strand_id
1 'polypeptide(L)' 'MMATMVVDLDHLLAVPIYDPNRCSIGFHPLHSYYAIGVYVILLFFPKTRLVGIGLVIHMILDYIDCFM' A
#
# COMPACT_ATOMS: atom_id res chain seq x y z
N MET A 1 0.08 -13.43 -0.37
CA MET A 1 0.62 -12.56 0.69
C MET A 1 1.97 -12.01 0.25
N MET A 2 3.07 -12.77 0.21
CA MET A 2 4.39 -12.21 -0.21
C MET A 2 4.41 -11.50 -1.58
N ALA A 3 3.62 -11.95 -2.55
CA ALA A 3 3.55 -11.31 -3.87
C ALA A 3 2.99 -9.87 -3.84
N THR A 4 2.22 -9.47 -2.82
CA THR A 4 1.68 -8.11 -2.73
C THR A 4 2.71 -7.10 -2.23
N MET A 5 3.86 -7.55 -1.69
CA MET A 5 5.00 -6.68 -1.34
C MET A 5 5.62 -5.99 -2.58
N VAL A 6 5.30 -6.47 -3.79
CA VAL A 6 5.70 -5.82 -5.05
C VAL A 6 5.13 -4.40 -5.16
N VAL A 7 4.08 -4.06 -4.39
CA VAL A 7 3.51 -2.72 -4.34
C VAL A 7 4.54 -1.66 -3.92
N ASP A 8 5.50 -2.02 -3.06
CA ASP A 8 6.57 -1.12 -2.57
C ASP A 8 7.51 -0.62 -3.66
N LEU A 9 7.47 -1.21 -4.86
CA LEU A 9 8.24 -0.69 -5.99
C LEU A 9 7.83 0.75 -6.37
N ASP A 10 6.65 1.21 -5.93
CA ASP A 10 6.22 2.60 -6.09
C ASP A 10 7.01 3.60 -5.24
N HIS A 11 7.81 3.15 -4.25
CA HIS A 11 8.78 3.99 -3.53
C HIS A 11 9.83 4.59 -4.47
N LEU A 12 10.18 3.89 -5.55
CA LEU A 12 11.09 4.41 -6.58
C LEU A 12 10.53 5.63 -7.32
N LEU A 13 9.22 5.88 -7.21
CA LEU A 13 8.53 7.02 -7.82
C LEU A 13 8.33 8.19 -6.84
N ALA A 14 8.71 8.05 -5.57
CA ALA A 14 8.65 9.16 -4.61
C ALA A 14 9.78 10.17 -4.80
N VAL A 15 9.50 11.40 -4.40
CA VAL A 15 10.49 12.48 -4.32
C VAL A 15 10.40 13.10 -2.92
N PRO A 16 11.42 12.91 -2.06
CA PRO A 16 12.66 12.15 -2.27
C PRO A 16 12.42 10.63 -2.28
N ILE A 17 13.27 9.89 -3.01
CA ILE A 17 13.14 8.42 -3.14
C ILE A 17 13.16 7.75 -1.76
N TYR A 18 14.05 8.19 -0.86
CA TYR A 18 14.17 7.66 0.50
C TYR A 18 14.21 8.79 1.53
N ASP A 19 13.39 8.65 2.57
CA ASP A 19 13.32 9.52 3.74
C ASP A 19 12.80 8.65 4.89
N PRO A 20 13.61 8.38 5.93
CA PRO A 20 13.21 7.50 7.03
C PRO A 20 12.20 8.14 7.99
N ASN A 21 11.97 9.46 7.92
CA ASN A 21 11.04 10.16 8.82
C ASN A 21 9.68 10.46 8.18
N ARG A 22 9.43 9.98 6.95
CA ARG A 22 8.15 10.19 6.26
C ARG A 22 7.21 9.01 6.48
N CYS A 23 5.92 9.32 6.53
CA CYS A 23 4.89 8.30 6.41
C CYS A 23 4.86 7.71 4.98
N SER A 24 4.64 6.41 4.83
CA SER A 24 4.54 5.77 3.52
C SER A 24 3.22 6.10 2.79
N ILE A 25 2.13 6.26 3.56
CA ILE A 25 0.78 6.54 3.03
C ILE A 25 0.69 7.96 2.48
N GLY A 26 0.21 8.08 1.23
CA GLY A 26 -0.07 9.37 0.57
C GLY A 26 1.11 10.01 -0.16
N PHE A 27 2.32 9.44 -0.04
CA PHE A 27 3.54 9.94 -0.70
C PHE A 27 3.92 9.14 -1.95
N HIS A 28 3.29 7.98 -2.14
CA HIS A 28 3.51 7.10 -3.30
C HIS A 28 2.20 6.88 -4.09
N PRO A 29 2.26 6.66 -5.41
CA PRO A 29 1.07 6.45 -6.23
C PRO A 29 0.18 5.29 -5.77
N LEU A 30 0.76 4.14 -5.43
CA LEU A 30 0.02 2.94 -5.01
C LEU A 30 -0.30 2.95 -3.50
N HIS A 31 0.40 3.76 -2.72
CA HIS A 31 0.07 4.07 -1.33
C HIS A 31 -0.86 5.29 -1.19
N SER A 32 -1.49 5.74 -2.27
CA SER A 32 -2.47 6.84 -2.26
C SER A 32 -3.82 6.40 -1.72
N TYR A 33 -4.58 7.32 -1.12
CA TYR A 33 -5.93 7.03 -0.62
C TYR A 33 -6.88 6.48 -1.70
N TYR A 34 -6.70 6.91 -2.96
CA TYR A 34 -7.44 6.38 -4.09
C TYR A 34 -7.11 4.90 -4.36
N ALA A 35 -5.82 4.54 -4.35
CA ALA A 35 -5.38 3.16 -4.53
C ALA A 35 -5.86 2.24 -3.39
N ILE A 36 -5.78 2.71 -2.14
CA ILE A 36 -6.29 2.00 -0.96
C ILE A 36 -7.80 1.73 -1.10
N GLY A 37 -8.57 2.73 -1.54
CA GLY A 37 -10.00 2.56 -1.82
C GLY A 37 -10.27 1.46 -2.86
N VAL A 38 -9.46 1.39 -3.93
CA VAL A 38 -9.53 0.30 -4.91
C VAL A 38 -9.22 -1.05 -4.26
N TYR A 39 -8.21 -1.15 -3.40
CA TYR A 39 -7.85 -2.41 -2.72
C TYR A 39 -8.95 -2.93 -1.81
N VAL A 40 -9.63 -2.02 -1.10
CA VAL A 40 -10.83 -2.35 -0.31
C VAL A 40 -11.95 -2.85 -1.22
N ILE A 41 -12.16 -2.22 -2.38
CA ILE A 41 -13.15 -2.67 -3.37
C ILE A 41 -12.83 -4.08 -3.89
N LEU A 42 -11.54 -4.44 -4.08
CA LEU A 42 -11.13 -5.77 -4.52
C LEU A 42 -11.53 -6.90 -3.55
N LEU A 43 -11.83 -6.59 -2.28
CA LEU A 43 -12.27 -7.57 -1.28
C LEU A 43 -13.65 -8.17 -1.63
N PHE A 44 -14.51 -7.41 -2.29
CA PHE A 44 -15.87 -7.84 -2.61
C PHE A 44 -15.91 -8.86 -3.75
N PHE A 45 -14.91 -8.89 -4.63
CA PHE A 45 -14.87 -9.81 -5.77
C PHE A 45 -14.09 -11.10 -5.43
N PRO A 46 -14.71 -12.30 -5.53
CA PRO A 46 -14.08 -13.57 -5.10
C PRO A 46 -12.74 -13.86 -5.79
N LYS A 47 -12.59 -13.45 -7.05
CA LYS A 47 -11.39 -13.69 -7.86
C LYS A 47 -10.19 -12.85 -7.42
N THR A 48 -10.42 -11.62 -6.94
CA THR A 48 -9.37 -10.68 -6.53
C THR A 48 -9.21 -10.58 -5.02
N ARG A 49 -10.12 -11.19 -4.25
CA ARG A 49 -10.17 -11.07 -2.79
C ARG A 49 -8.84 -11.35 -2.11
N LEU A 50 -8.12 -12.40 -2.50
CA LEU A 50 -6.82 -12.72 -1.90
C LEU A 50 -5.76 -11.64 -2.15
N VAL A 51 -5.79 -11.00 -3.33
CA VAL A 51 -4.92 -9.88 -3.67
C VAL A 51 -5.33 -8.65 -2.88
N GLY A 52 -6.62 -8.33 -2.83
CA GLY A 52 -7.17 -7.24 -2.03
C GLY A 52 -6.81 -7.36 -0.55
N ILE A 53 -6.95 -8.56 0.05
CA ILE A 53 -6.59 -8.80 1.45
C ILE A 53 -5.09 -8.54 1.65
N GLY A 54 -4.23 -9.03 0.75
CA GLY A 54 -2.79 -8.82 0.86
C GLY A 54 -2.40 -7.33 0.78
N LEU A 55 -2.97 -6.60 -0.17
CA LEU A 55 -2.74 -5.16 -0.33
C LEU A 55 -3.30 -4.35 0.85
N VAL A 56 -4.48 -4.69 1.36
CA VAL A 56 -5.04 -3.99 2.54
C VAL A 56 -4.21 -4.25 3.79
N ILE A 57 -3.76 -5.49 4.03
CA ILE A 57 -2.86 -5.80 5.14
C ILE A 57 -1.55 -5.00 5.01
N HIS A 58 -0.99 -4.94 3.81
CA HIS A 58 0.22 -4.14 3.53
C HIS A 58 0.03 -2.67 3.92
N MET A 59 -1.04 -2.02 3.44
CA MET A 59 -1.35 -0.62 3.75
C MET A 59 -1.59 -0.38 5.26
N ILE A 60 -2.12 -1.38 5.97
CA ILE A 60 -2.28 -1.29 7.43
C ILE A 60 -0.90 -1.31 8.12
N LEU A 61 0.02 -2.17 7.69
CA LEU A 61 1.38 -2.22 8.25
C LEU A 61 2.12 -0.91 8.01
N ASP A 62 2.09 -0.40 6.78
CA ASP A 62 2.67 0.90 6.41
C ASP A 62 2.09 2.06 7.21
N TYR A 63 0.78 2.03 7.48
CA TYR A 63 0.13 3.05 8.29
C TYR A 63 0.57 3.00 9.74
N ILE A 64 0.78 1.80 10.30
CA ILE A 64 1.26 1.66 11.68
C ILE A 64 2.67 2.24 11.82
N ASP A 65 3.54 2.03 10.83
CA ASP A 65 4.90 2.59 10.82
C ASP A 65 4.91 4.13 10.81
N CYS A 66 3.82 4.79 10.40
CA CYS A 66 3.68 6.25 10.49
C CYS A 66 3.48 6.76 11.93
N PHE A 67 3.20 5.90 12.91
CA PHE A 67 2.99 6.25 14.31
C PHE A 67 4.09 5.77 15.25
N MET A 68 5.09 5.03 14.73
CA MET A 68 6.26 4.60 15.48
C MET A 68 7.42 5.60 15.31
#